data_AF-A0AAE7B1D4-F1
#
_entry.id   AF-A0AAE7B1D4-F1
#
_cell.length_a   1.000
_cell.length_b   1.000
_cell.length_c   1.000
_cell.angle_alpha   90.00
_cell.angle_beta   90.00
_cell.angle_gamma   90.00
#
_symmetry.space_group_name_H-M   'P 1'
#
loop_
_entity.id
_entity.type
_entity.pdbx_description
1 polymer ?
#
loop_
_entity_poly.entity_id
_entity_poly.type
_entity_poly.pdbx_seq_one_letter_code
_entity_poly.pdbx_strand_id
1 'polypeptide(L)'
;MKNAPINSLLAIACFAVWSSAVNANDLTTPIVDTNQSQCFGLRNTLSSCPSSSDDTFGQDAQYQGNTPSYTKNSNGTVSDNVTGLMWTQSTDLNGDGKIDAQDKLSYDDALDYVTSLNHGGYSDWRLPSIKELYSLILFDGQDPSGVNQSGIVKMIPFLDSRYFDMNAGDVHSGERLIDSQFVSSTKYVSTTMNKDETVFGVNFIDGRIKGYGIASPRGGDKTFYVLAVRGNPDYGINQFADNNNSTITDHATSLVWQQSDSQSQMDFPQALAYCENLELAGRSDWRLPSVKELQSIVDYTRSPATSNSAAIDPIFNTTAITSEANREDYANYWSSTTHENMRNGGHGAYVAFGSSLGYMRNAWIDVHGAGSQRSDPKTGDASQYPTGHGPQGDAIRIDNMVRCVAGGGVEFVQQPTLAKRPAESYPNGDTASSMSSKGKQNMAGSNNGHFSRMDRNGDGKISRLEAKGKLAKDFSRFDRNNDGYLTQAEMPSRK
;
A
#
# COMPACT_ATOMS: atom_id res chain seq x y z
N MET A 1 -43.71 45.15 -49.02
CA MET A 1 -42.57 45.33 -48.11
C MET A 1 -42.59 44.14 -47.16
N LYS A 2 -41.59 43.24 -47.27
CA LYS A 2 -41.58 41.94 -46.59
C LYS A 2 -40.99 42.09 -45.18
N ASN A 3 -41.65 41.48 -44.21
CA ASN A 3 -41.24 41.37 -42.80
C ASN A 3 -39.94 40.55 -42.68
N ALA A 4 -39.02 41.01 -41.84
CA ALA A 4 -37.82 40.29 -41.39
C ALA A 4 -37.83 40.20 -39.84
N PRO A 5 -37.23 39.15 -39.26
CA PRO A 5 -37.59 38.63 -37.94
C PRO A 5 -36.81 39.24 -36.77
N ILE A 6 -37.40 39.08 -35.59
CA ILE A 6 -36.91 39.45 -34.26
C ILE A 6 -35.70 38.58 -33.91
N ASN A 7 -34.55 39.22 -33.64
CA ASN A 7 -33.37 38.56 -33.11
C ASN A 7 -33.60 38.19 -31.63
N SER A 8 -33.63 36.88 -31.34
CA SER A 8 -33.50 36.36 -29.99
C SER A 8 -32.05 36.48 -29.53
N LEU A 9 -31.80 37.37 -28.58
CA LEU A 9 -30.53 37.45 -27.84
C LEU A 9 -30.44 36.25 -26.88
N LEU A 10 -29.55 35.32 -27.20
CA LEU A 10 -29.13 34.25 -26.30
C LEU A 10 -28.30 34.90 -25.17
N ALA A 11 -28.85 34.95 -23.96
CA ALA A 11 -28.11 35.37 -22.78
C ALA A 11 -27.18 34.23 -22.35
N ILE A 12 -25.90 34.33 -22.69
CA ILE A 12 -24.85 33.48 -22.12
C ILE A 12 -24.64 33.95 -20.68
N ALA A 13 -25.21 33.23 -19.73
CA ALA A 13 -24.90 33.40 -18.31
C ALA A 13 -23.52 32.79 -18.06
N CYS A 14 -22.47 33.62 -18.10
CA CYS A 14 -21.18 33.26 -17.51
C CYS A 14 -21.36 33.17 -15.99
N PHE A 15 -21.53 31.96 -15.47
CA PHE A 15 -21.33 31.71 -14.04
C PHE A 15 -19.82 31.76 -13.78
N ALA A 16 -19.36 32.89 -13.24
CA ALA A 16 -18.04 32.95 -12.63
C ALA A 16 -18.06 32.07 -11.39
N VAL A 17 -17.54 30.85 -11.49
CA VAL A 17 -17.25 30.01 -10.32
C VAL A 17 -16.09 30.67 -9.60
N TRP A 18 -16.38 31.33 -8.48
CA TRP A 18 -15.35 31.77 -7.56
C TRP A 18 -14.82 30.53 -6.85
N SER A 19 -13.69 29.98 -7.30
CA SER A 19 -12.93 29.03 -6.49
C SER A 19 -12.32 29.81 -5.33
N SER A 20 -12.90 29.65 -4.15
CA SER A 20 -12.24 30.07 -2.92
C SER A 20 -11.06 29.12 -2.73
N ALA A 21 -9.83 29.62 -2.74
CA ALA A 21 -8.67 28.81 -2.42
C ALA A 21 -8.85 28.23 -1.00
N VAL A 22 -8.89 26.91 -0.89
CA VAL A 22 -8.96 26.22 0.41
C VAL A 22 -7.55 26.19 0.98
N ASN A 23 -7.33 26.78 2.15
CA ASN A 23 -6.05 26.67 2.83
C ASN A 23 -6.00 25.36 3.61
N ALA A 24 -4.88 24.63 3.51
CA ALA A 24 -4.65 23.41 4.30
C ALA A 24 -4.82 23.63 5.82
N ASN A 25 -4.53 24.84 6.31
CA ASN A 25 -4.67 25.22 7.71
C ASN A 25 -6.14 25.27 8.21
N ASP A 26 -7.11 25.33 7.30
CA ASP A 26 -8.54 25.37 7.63
C ASP A 26 -9.17 23.97 7.62
N LEU A 27 -8.38 22.93 7.26
CA LEU A 27 -8.83 21.54 7.16
C LEU A 27 -8.34 20.72 8.36
N THR A 28 -9.16 19.78 8.83
CA THR A 28 -8.71 18.79 9.82
C THR A 28 -7.88 17.68 9.20
N THR A 29 -8.12 17.38 7.91
CA THR A 29 -7.40 16.34 7.14
C THR A 29 -6.90 16.90 5.80
N PRO A 30 -5.96 17.85 5.77
CA PRO A 30 -5.32 18.24 4.52
C PRO A 30 -4.55 17.03 3.96
N ILE A 31 -4.88 16.65 2.72
CA ILE A 31 -4.22 15.52 2.05
C ILE A 31 -2.85 15.99 1.55
N VAL A 32 -1.80 15.37 2.08
CA VAL A 32 -0.43 15.57 1.59
C VAL A 32 -0.33 14.98 0.19
N ASP A 33 0.28 15.70 -0.74
CA ASP A 33 0.55 15.22 -2.09
C ASP A 33 1.42 13.95 -2.08
N THR A 34 1.33 13.14 -3.14
CA THR A 34 2.12 11.91 -3.25
C THR A 34 3.58 12.18 -3.58
N ASN A 35 3.93 13.41 -3.99
CA ASN A 35 5.22 13.84 -4.50
C ASN A 35 5.63 13.17 -5.83
N GLN A 36 4.70 12.44 -6.47
CA GLN A 36 4.93 11.86 -7.78
C GLN A 36 4.87 12.97 -8.83
N SER A 37 6.02 13.43 -9.30
CA SER A 37 6.13 14.45 -10.35
C SER A 37 6.60 13.87 -11.69
N GLN A 38 7.04 12.61 -11.70
CA GLN A 38 7.44 11.89 -12.90
C GLN A 38 6.21 11.26 -13.55
N CYS A 39 5.95 11.58 -14.83
CA CYS A 39 4.92 10.89 -15.60
C CYS A 39 5.41 9.55 -16.15
N PHE A 40 4.50 8.61 -16.23
CA PHE A 40 4.76 7.26 -16.68
C PHE A 40 3.79 6.89 -17.83
N GLY A 41 4.31 6.10 -18.77
CA GLY A 41 3.49 5.36 -19.70
C GLY A 41 2.96 4.08 -19.06
N LEU A 42 2.58 3.11 -19.90
CA LEU A 42 2.06 1.83 -19.42
C LEU A 42 3.14 0.91 -18.85
N ARG A 43 4.42 1.09 -19.22
CA ARG A 43 5.56 0.25 -18.80
C ARG A 43 6.89 0.99 -18.70
N ASN A 44 6.90 2.31 -18.83
CA ASN A 44 8.13 3.09 -18.91
C ASN A 44 7.94 4.46 -18.29
N THR A 45 9.05 5.04 -17.87
CA THR A 45 9.14 6.45 -17.51
C THR A 45 9.06 7.30 -18.78
N LEU A 46 8.38 8.45 -18.73
CA LEU A 46 8.29 9.38 -19.86
C LEU A 46 9.22 10.57 -19.65
N SER A 47 9.81 11.08 -20.73
CA SER A 47 10.60 12.32 -20.68
C SER A 47 9.74 13.58 -20.55
N SER A 48 8.46 13.48 -20.88
CA SER A 48 7.46 14.54 -20.79
C SER A 48 6.10 13.92 -20.48
N CYS A 49 5.27 14.63 -19.74
CA CYS A 49 3.93 14.17 -19.41
C CYS A 49 3.00 14.12 -20.63
N PRO A 50 2.05 13.18 -20.66
CA PRO A 50 1.09 13.01 -21.75
C PRO A 50 0.18 14.22 -21.92
N SER A 51 -0.26 14.45 -23.16
CA SER A 51 -1.30 15.40 -23.52
C SER A 51 -2.69 14.77 -23.44
N SER A 52 -3.76 15.55 -23.52
CA SER A 52 -5.14 15.06 -23.38
C SER A 52 -5.58 14.01 -24.41
N SER A 53 -4.80 13.77 -25.46
CA SER A 53 -5.06 12.70 -26.45
C SER A 53 -4.37 11.38 -26.13
N ASP A 54 -3.54 11.31 -25.09
CA ASP A 54 -2.75 10.12 -24.74
C ASP A 54 -3.44 9.28 -23.65
N ASP A 55 -3.33 7.95 -23.75
CA ASP A 55 -3.96 6.95 -22.86
C ASP A 55 -3.54 7.03 -21.37
N THR A 56 -2.58 7.88 -21.02
CA THR A 56 -2.08 8.05 -19.64
C THR A 56 -2.18 9.51 -19.15
N PHE A 57 -2.96 10.33 -19.86
CA PHE A 57 -3.32 11.68 -19.43
C PHE A 57 -4.11 11.68 -18.13
N GLY A 58 -3.91 12.70 -17.31
CA GLY A 58 -4.63 12.85 -16.03
C GLY A 58 -4.08 11.98 -14.90
N GLN A 59 -2.88 11.41 -15.08
CA GLN A 59 -2.19 10.66 -14.01
C GLN A 59 -1.73 11.59 -12.88
N ASP A 60 -1.41 11.01 -11.71
CA ASP A 60 -1.10 11.73 -10.46
C ASP A 60 -0.11 12.89 -10.64
N ALA A 61 0.97 12.67 -11.40
CA ALA A 61 1.96 13.70 -11.66
C ALA A 61 1.45 14.99 -12.34
N GLN A 62 0.30 14.93 -13.01
CA GLN A 62 -0.33 16.10 -13.62
C GLN A 62 -1.28 16.85 -12.69
N TYR A 63 -1.43 16.40 -11.44
CA TYR A 63 -2.32 16.99 -10.45
C TYR A 63 -1.57 17.23 -9.14
N GLN A 64 -1.27 18.49 -8.83
CA GLN A 64 -0.48 18.87 -7.66
C GLN A 64 -1.36 19.36 -6.52
N GLY A 65 -1.26 18.72 -5.36
CA GLY A 65 -1.90 19.13 -4.12
C GLY A 65 -0.92 19.77 -3.12
N ASN A 66 -1.13 19.49 -1.84
CA ASN A 66 -0.28 20.02 -0.77
C ASN A 66 1.10 19.36 -0.78
N THR A 67 2.07 20.00 -1.43
CA THR A 67 3.48 19.53 -1.47
C THR A 67 3.97 19.15 -0.07
N PRO A 68 4.60 17.96 0.12
CA PRO A 68 5.12 17.56 1.43
C PRO A 68 6.09 18.60 1.99
N SER A 69 5.86 19.01 3.23
CA SER A 69 6.64 20.07 3.89
C SER A 69 6.91 19.68 5.33
N TYR A 70 8.20 19.57 5.67
CA TYR A 70 8.64 19.12 6.99
C TYR A 70 9.61 20.12 7.60
N THR A 71 9.62 20.18 8.94
CA THR A 71 10.63 20.92 9.71
C THR A 71 11.28 19.99 10.71
N LYS A 72 12.59 19.76 10.54
CA LYS A 72 13.42 19.01 11.48
C LYS A 72 13.74 19.91 12.67
N ASN A 73 13.22 19.57 13.85
CA ASN A 73 13.42 20.32 15.08
C ASN A 73 14.73 19.89 15.75
N SER A 74 15.34 20.77 16.55
CA SER A 74 16.59 20.47 17.27
C SER A 74 16.45 19.47 18.42
N ASN A 75 15.23 19.08 18.77
CA ASN A 75 14.89 18.19 19.88
C ASN A 75 14.61 16.74 19.43
N GLY A 76 15.00 16.36 18.21
CA GLY A 76 14.79 15.00 17.66
C GLY A 76 13.36 14.72 17.22
N THR A 77 12.60 15.75 16.85
CA THR A 77 11.24 15.61 16.30
C THR A 77 11.15 16.23 14.90
N VAL A 78 10.14 15.83 14.13
CA VAL A 78 9.83 16.39 12.81
C VAL A 78 8.41 16.94 12.83
N SER A 79 8.24 18.23 12.54
CA SER A 79 6.92 18.81 12.30
C SER A 79 6.51 18.60 10.84
N ASP A 80 5.31 18.09 10.61
CA ASP A 80 4.66 18.09 9.31
C ASP A 80 3.83 19.36 9.17
N ASN A 81 4.28 20.25 8.28
CA ASN A 81 3.69 21.58 8.10
C ASN A 81 2.39 21.55 7.28
N VAL A 82 2.04 20.42 6.67
CA VAL A 82 0.77 20.23 5.96
C VAL A 82 -0.28 19.69 6.93
N THR A 83 0.03 18.62 7.64
CA THR A 83 -0.96 17.90 8.47
C THR A 83 -1.10 18.47 9.87
N GLY A 84 -0.14 19.29 10.33
CA GLY A 84 -0.07 19.75 11.72
C GLY A 84 0.32 18.64 12.70
N LEU A 85 0.71 17.45 12.20
CA LEU A 85 1.26 16.37 12.99
C LEU A 85 2.74 16.65 13.34
N MET A 86 3.20 16.06 14.43
CA MET A 86 4.61 16.05 14.81
C MET A 86 5.02 14.62 15.13
N TRP A 87 6.20 14.24 14.66
CA TRP A 87 6.71 12.87 14.66
C TRP A 87 8.02 12.75 15.45
N THR A 88 8.29 11.58 16.01
CA THR A 88 9.66 11.19 16.36
C THR A 88 10.49 11.14 15.07
N GLN A 89 11.74 11.59 15.14
CA GLN A 89 12.59 11.67 13.94
C GLN A 89 13.21 10.32 13.56
N SER A 90 13.55 9.49 14.54
CA SER A 90 14.28 8.24 14.35
C SER A 90 13.50 7.06 14.88
N THR A 91 13.73 5.89 14.28
CA THR A 91 13.29 4.60 14.81
C THR A 91 14.39 3.86 15.59
N ASP A 92 15.54 4.48 15.85
CA ASP A 92 16.54 3.95 16.80
C ASP A 92 15.98 4.09 18.22
N LEU A 93 15.47 2.99 18.77
CA LEU A 93 14.79 2.98 20.07
C LEU A 93 15.74 2.67 21.23
N ASN A 94 16.89 2.06 20.94
CA ASN A 94 17.86 1.68 21.95
C ASN A 94 19.00 2.72 22.13
N GLY A 95 19.11 3.69 21.21
CA GLY A 95 20.03 4.81 21.26
C GLY A 95 21.48 4.45 20.92
N ASP A 96 21.73 3.35 20.23
CA ASP A 96 23.08 2.90 19.85
C ASP A 96 23.59 3.53 18.54
N GLY A 97 22.76 4.33 17.87
CA GLY A 97 23.07 5.01 16.62
C GLY A 97 22.90 4.13 15.38
N LYS A 98 22.29 2.96 15.51
CA LYS A 98 21.91 2.07 14.41
C LYS A 98 20.40 1.88 14.44
N ILE A 99 19.87 1.55 13.26
CA ILE A 99 18.47 1.16 13.11
C ILE A 99 18.50 -0.25 12.55
N ASP A 100 18.19 -1.24 13.39
CA ASP A 100 18.20 -2.66 13.04
C ASP A 100 17.07 -3.44 13.72
N ALA A 101 17.12 -4.77 13.67
CA ALA A 101 16.08 -5.63 14.23
C ALA A 101 15.88 -5.45 15.76
N GLN A 102 16.86 -4.91 16.48
CA GLN A 102 16.77 -4.63 17.92
C GLN A 102 15.91 -3.41 18.25
N ASP A 103 15.61 -2.58 17.26
CA ASP A 103 14.74 -1.40 17.42
C ASP A 103 13.26 -1.69 17.14
N LYS A 104 12.95 -2.94 16.81
CA LYS A 104 11.59 -3.36 16.49
C LYS A 104 10.87 -3.84 17.74
N LEU A 105 9.62 -3.44 17.89
CA LEU A 105 8.75 -3.80 19.01
C LEU A 105 7.61 -4.69 18.53
N SER A 106 7.12 -5.58 19.41
CA SER A 106 5.83 -6.23 19.20
C SER A 106 4.71 -5.17 19.15
N TYR A 107 3.51 -5.55 18.69
CA TYR A 107 2.39 -4.60 18.65
C TYR A 107 2.04 -4.06 20.05
N ASP A 108 1.99 -4.93 21.06
CA ASP A 108 1.65 -4.53 22.43
C ASP A 108 2.80 -3.70 23.05
N ASP A 109 4.06 -4.09 22.85
CA ASP A 109 5.21 -3.30 23.31
C ASP A 109 5.27 -1.92 22.63
N ALA A 110 4.84 -1.81 21.37
CA ALA A 110 4.78 -0.53 20.67
C ALA A 110 3.73 0.41 21.30
N LEU A 111 2.58 -0.11 21.73
CA LEU A 111 1.56 0.66 22.45
C LEU A 111 2.06 1.13 23.82
N ASP A 112 2.73 0.26 24.56
CA ASP A 112 3.30 0.58 25.87
C ASP A 112 4.45 1.60 25.75
N TYR A 113 5.31 1.43 24.74
CA TYR A 113 6.41 2.35 24.43
C TYR A 113 5.90 3.77 24.18
N VAL A 114 4.99 3.97 23.22
CA VAL A 114 4.53 5.32 22.88
C VAL A 114 3.77 6.00 24.02
N THR A 115 3.03 5.24 24.83
CA THR A 115 2.26 5.78 25.96
C THR A 115 3.16 6.28 27.10
N SER A 116 4.34 5.67 27.25
CA SER A 116 5.34 6.07 28.26
C SER A 116 6.39 7.04 27.74
N LEU A 117 6.37 7.33 26.42
CA LEU A 117 7.39 8.11 25.75
C LEU A 117 7.40 9.58 26.22
N ASN A 118 8.55 10.01 26.71
CA ASN A 118 8.86 11.42 26.98
C ASN A 118 10.00 11.84 26.05
N HIS A 119 9.65 12.45 24.92
CA HIS A 119 10.62 12.77 23.85
C HIS A 119 10.43 14.20 23.34
N GLY A 120 11.54 14.88 23.05
CA GLY A 120 11.52 16.25 22.54
C GLY A 120 10.87 17.29 23.45
N GLY A 121 10.67 17.00 24.74
CA GLY A 121 9.94 17.85 25.68
C GLY A 121 8.42 17.63 25.69
N TYR A 122 7.93 16.56 25.06
CA TYR A 122 6.51 16.21 24.99
C TYR A 122 6.25 14.82 25.56
N SER A 123 5.05 14.61 26.09
CA SER A 123 4.60 13.37 26.76
C SER A 123 3.24 12.88 26.28
N ASP A 124 2.69 13.49 25.23
CA ASP A 124 1.38 13.21 24.61
C ASP A 124 1.54 12.44 23.28
N TRP A 125 2.56 11.57 23.23
CA TRP A 125 2.83 10.72 22.07
C TRP A 125 1.83 9.57 21.98
N ARG A 126 1.50 9.17 20.74
CA ARG A 126 0.67 7.99 20.44
C ARG A 126 1.23 7.22 19.26
N LEU A 127 0.78 5.98 19.12
CA LEU A 127 0.99 5.19 17.90
C LEU A 127 0.07 5.75 16.80
N PRO A 128 0.60 6.06 15.60
CA PRO A 128 -0.18 6.71 14.54
C PRO A 128 -1.30 5.81 14.06
N SER A 129 -2.44 6.39 13.70
CA SER A 129 -3.42 5.69 12.87
C SER A 129 -2.81 5.35 11.51
N ILE A 130 -3.39 4.41 10.76
CA ILE A 130 -2.89 4.09 9.42
C ILE A 130 -3.03 5.29 8.46
N LYS A 131 -4.03 6.16 8.64
CA LYS A 131 -4.18 7.40 7.85
C LYS A 131 -3.07 8.40 8.17
N GLU A 132 -2.69 8.55 9.43
CA GLU A 132 -1.56 9.38 9.84
C GLU A 132 -0.23 8.81 9.32
N LEU A 133 0.03 7.51 9.51
CA LEU A 133 1.28 6.89 9.07
C LEU A 133 1.42 6.92 7.54
N TYR A 134 0.32 6.76 6.80
CA TYR A 134 0.31 6.80 5.35
C TYR A 134 0.47 8.22 4.79
N SER A 135 0.19 9.28 5.55
CA SER A 135 0.42 10.65 5.08
C SER A 135 1.89 10.92 4.73
N LEU A 136 2.81 10.21 5.40
CA LEU A 136 4.25 10.29 5.19
C LEU A 136 4.75 9.61 3.90
N ILE A 137 3.95 8.74 3.26
CA ILE A 137 4.42 7.96 2.11
C ILE A 137 4.65 8.86 0.88
N LEU A 138 5.70 8.64 0.10
CA LEU A 138 6.02 9.43 -1.09
C LEU A 138 6.24 8.52 -2.31
N PHE A 139 5.44 8.70 -3.35
CA PHE A 139 5.39 7.87 -4.56
C PHE A 139 6.36 8.28 -5.67
N ASP A 140 7.37 9.10 -5.34
CA ASP A 140 8.66 9.13 -6.05
C ASP A 140 9.66 8.09 -5.49
N GLY A 141 9.23 7.26 -4.53
CA GLY A 141 9.96 6.08 -4.06
C GLY A 141 9.96 4.93 -5.09
N GLN A 142 10.92 4.02 -4.96
CA GLN A 142 11.15 2.91 -5.90
C GLN A 142 11.08 1.56 -5.20
N ASP A 143 10.09 0.74 -5.56
CA ASP A 143 9.89 -0.59 -5.00
C ASP A 143 11.00 -1.57 -5.46
N PRO A 144 11.75 -2.22 -4.54
CA PRO A 144 12.81 -3.18 -4.87
C PRO A 144 12.28 -4.55 -5.35
N SER A 145 10.97 -4.73 -5.50
CA SER A 145 10.39 -5.97 -6.04
C SER A 145 11.03 -6.37 -7.38
N GLY A 146 11.50 -7.61 -7.44
CA GLY A 146 12.23 -8.15 -8.59
C GLY A 146 13.75 -7.93 -8.55
N VAL A 147 14.31 -7.31 -7.51
CA VAL A 147 15.74 -7.36 -7.23
C VAL A 147 16.09 -8.72 -6.62
N ASN A 148 16.87 -9.50 -7.35
CA ASN A 148 17.21 -10.90 -7.00
C ASN A 148 18.71 -11.10 -6.73
N GLN A 149 19.50 -10.03 -6.69
CA GLN A 149 20.95 -10.09 -6.48
C GLN A 149 21.29 -9.59 -5.09
N SER A 150 22.18 -10.30 -4.39
CA SER A 150 22.76 -9.82 -3.15
C SER A 150 23.71 -8.65 -3.39
N GLY A 151 23.97 -7.87 -2.34
CA GLY A 151 24.83 -6.69 -2.38
C GLY A 151 24.10 -5.44 -1.93
N ILE A 152 24.42 -4.30 -2.53
CA ILE A 152 23.82 -3.01 -2.19
C ILE A 152 22.77 -2.64 -3.22
N VAL A 153 21.55 -2.36 -2.76
CA VAL A 153 20.47 -1.80 -3.55
C VAL A 153 20.41 -0.31 -3.30
N LYS A 154 20.62 0.49 -4.35
CA LYS A 154 20.47 1.94 -4.30
C LYS A 154 19.11 2.34 -4.83
N MET A 155 18.26 2.93 -3.99
CA MET A 155 16.88 3.29 -4.33
C MET A 155 16.39 4.47 -3.51
N ILE A 156 15.37 5.17 -4.02
CA ILE A 156 14.67 6.21 -3.26
C ILE A 156 13.63 5.52 -2.35
N PRO A 157 13.70 5.63 -1.02
CA PRO A 157 12.67 5.07 -0.14
C PRO A 157 11.37 5.88 -0.24
N PHE A 158 10.24 5.28 0.13
CA PHE A 158 8.93 5.93 0.16
C PHE A 158 8.72 6.86 1.37
N LEU A 159 9.78 7.25 2.07
CA LEU A 159 9.78 8.25 3.15
C LEU A 159 10.97 9.20 2.94
N ASP A 160 10.84 10.46 3.36
CA ASP A 160 11.90 11.45 3.15
C ASP A 160 13.05 11.31 4.15
N SER A 161 14.12 10.61 3.74
CA SER A 161 15.32 10.35 4.55
C SER A 161 16.09 11.61 4.97
N ARG A 162 15.76 12.78 4.42
CA ARG A 162 16.33 14.06 4.86
C ARG A 162 15.78 14.49 6.22
N TYR A 163 14.59 14.02 6.58
CA TYR A 163 13.89 14.37 7.81
C TYR A 163 13.77 13.19 8.77
N PHE A 164 13.60 11.97 8.25
CA PHE A 164 13.36 10.78 9.06
C PHE A 164 14.52 9.79 8.96
N ASP A 165 14.98 9.32 10.12
CA ASP A 165 16.00 8.27 10.20
C ASP A 165 15.28 6.91 10.24
N MET A 166 15.51 6.09 9.22
CA MET A 166 14.96 4.74 9.08
C MET A 166 15.97 3.81 8.43
N ASN A 167 15.74 2.51 8.51
CA ASN A 167 16.48 1.51 7.75
C ASN A 167 15.54 0.47 7.13
N ALA A 168 16.07 -0.28 6.17
CA ALA A 168 15.42 -1.47 5.63
C ALA A 168 15.42 -2.63 6.66
N GLY A 169 14.97 -3.82 6.24
CA GLY A 169 15.15 -5.02 7.08
C GLY A 169 16.64 -5.37 7.26
N ASP A 170 17.00 -5.82 8.46
CA ASP A 170 18.37 -6.16 8.83
C ASP A 170 18.79 -7.55 8.33
N VAL A 171 19.51 -7.56 7.21
CA VAL A 171 19.97 -8.80 6.59
C VAL A 171 20.95 -9.59 7.47
N HIS A 172 21.60 -8.97 8.46
CA HIS A 172 22.53 -9.67 9.35
C HIS A 172 21.80 -10.47 10.43
N SER A 173 20.57 -10.09 10.78
CA SER A 173 19.66 -10.87 11.64
C SER A 173 18.74 -11.82 10.84
N GLY A 174 18.96 -11.95 9.52
CA GLY A 174 18.22 -12.88 8.67
C GLY A 174 16.92 -12.32 8.09
N GLU A 175 16.71 -11.01 8.19
CA GLU A 175 15.60 -10.31 7.54
C GLU A 175 15.87 -10.08 6.05
N ARG A 176 14.80 -9.88 5.27
CA ARG A 176 14.91 -9.44 3.88
C ARG A 176 14.96 -7.92 3.82
N LEU A 177 15.43 -7.36 2.70
CA LEU A 177 15.39 -5.93 2.43
C LEU A 177 14.02 -5.28 2.72
N ILE A 178 12.93 -5.95 2.34
CA ILE A 178 11.56 -5.46 2.54
C ILE A 178 10.97 -5.76 3.91
N ASP A 179 11.71 -6.37 4.83
CA ASP A 179 11.26 -6.62 6.21
C ASP A 179 11.40 -5.36 7.08
N SER A 180 10.79 -4.27 6.62
CA SER A 180 10.86 -2.92 7.18
C SER A 180 9.46 -2.39 7.49
N GLN A 181 8.65 -3.20 8.16
CA GLN A 181 7.27 -2.85 8.46
C GLN A 181 7.17 -1.84 9.61
N PHE A 182 6.44 -0.76 9.39
CA PHE A 182 6.08 0.23 10.40
C PHE A 182 4.64 0.00 10.84
N VAL A 183 4.42 -0.12 12.14
CA VAL A 183 3.11 -0.46 12.69
C VAL A 183 2.27 0.79 12.96
N SER A 184 0.96 0.68 12.75
CA SER A 184 -0.03 1.70 13.12
C SER A 184 -0.89 1.21 14.29
N SER A 185 -1.69 2.09 14.88
CA SER A 185 -2.72 1.73 15.86
C SER A 185 -3.98 1.12 15.24
N THR A 186 -4.11 1.12 13.91
CA THR A 186 -5.31 0.67 13.21
C THR A 186 -5.30 -0.84 13.00
N LYS A 187 -6.04 -1.57 13.84
CA LYS A 187 -6.29 -3.01 13.65
C LYS A 187 -7.24 -3.26 12.49
N TYR A 188 -7.01 -4.35 11.77
CA TYR A 188 -8.03 -4.88 10.87
C TYR A 188 -9.15 -5.50 11.69
N VAL A 189 -10.39 -5.16 11.36
CA VAL A 189 -11.57 -5.65 12.08
C VAL A 189 -11.86 -7.14 11.85
N SER A 190 -11.11 -7.80 10.97
CA SER A 190 -11.16 -9.25 10.76
C SER A 190 -9.75 -9.84 10.86
N THR A 191 -9.62 -11.11 10.50
CA THR A 191 -8.36 -11.85 10.49
C THR A 191 -7.84 -12.06 9.08
N THR A 192 -6.52 -12.22 8.93
CA THR A 192 -5.91 -12.58 7.65
C THR A 192 -5.43 -14.04 7.66
N MET A 193 -4.24 -14.31 7.14
CA MET A 193 -3.65 -15.65 7.06
C MET A 193 -3.65 -16.32 8.43
N ASN A 194 -3.90 -17.63 8.47
CA ASN A 194 -3.99 -18.43 9.70
C ASN A 194 -5.06 -18.00 10.71
N LYS A 195 -5.97 -17.08 10.35
CA LYS A 195 -6.89 -16.41 11.29
C LYS A 195 -6.15 -15.53 12.30
N ASP A 196 -4.98 -15.02 11.92
CA ASP A 196 -4.19 -14.15 12.78
C ASP A 196 -4.91 -12.80 12.96
N GLU A 197 -4.95 -12.33 14.21
CA GLU A 197 -5.26 -10.94 14.49
C GLU A 197 -4.26 -10.06 13.74
N THR A 198 -4.77 -9.04 13.07
CA THR A 198 -4.03 -8.31 12.06
C THR A 198 -4.06 -6.82 12.35
N VAL A 199 -2.92 -6.17 12.20
CA VAL A 199 -2.78 -4.71 12.26
C VAL A 199 -2.36 -4.16 10.91
N PHE A 200 -2.88 -3.02 10.50
CA PHE A 200 -2.37 -2.33 9.32
C PHE A 200 -1.04 -1.65 9.64
N GLY A 201 -0.12 -1.69 8.69
CA GLY A 201 1.10 -0.91 8.74
C GLY A 201 1.55 -0.48 7.35
N VAL A 202 2.56 0.38 7.32
CA VAL A 202 3.19 0.89 6.11
C VAL A 202 4.58 0.28 5.98
N ASN A 203 5.02 0.02 4.76
CA ASN A 203 6.40 -0.33 4.49
C ASN A 203 7.04 0.71 3.58
N PHE A 204 7.89 1.57 4.14
CA PHE A 204 8.56 2.64 3.40
C PHE A 204 9.66 2.15 2.46
N ILE A 205 10.00 0.86 2.46
CA ILE A 205 10.90 0.26 1.47
C ILE A 205 10.14 -0.23 0.24
N ASP A 206 8.91 -0.71 0.40
CA ASP A 206 8.14 -1.30 -0.71
C ASP A 206 6.85 -0.55 -1.09
N GLY A 207 6.55 0.56 -0.42
CA GLY A 207 5.54 1.53 -0.85
C GLY A 207 4.09 1.13 -0.61
N ARG A 208 3.79 0.28 0.39
CA ARG A 208 2.45 -0.32 0.55
C ARG A 208 1.88 -0.26 1.97
N ILE A 209 0.55 -0.20 2.04
CA ILE A 209 -0.22 -0.59 3.24
C ILE A 209 -0.51 -2.09 3.18
N LYS A 210 -0.23 -2.80 4.26
CA LYS A 210 -0.55 -4.24 4.38
C LYS A 210 -1.12 -4.53 5.76
N GLY A 211 -2.02 -5.51 5.82
CA GLY A 211 -2.34 -6.20 7.07
C GLY A 211 -1.20 -7.12 7.46
N TYR A 212 -0.68 -6.95 8.66
CA TYR A 212 0.32 -7.82 9.27
C TYR A 212 -0.30 -8.59 10.43
N GLY A 213 -0.23 -9.92 10.37
CA GLY A 213 -0.49 -10.75 11.55
C GLY A 213 0.46 -10.35 12.68
N ILE A 214 -0.07 -10.13 13.88
CA ILE A 214 0.72 -9.69 15.05
C ILE A 214 1.53 -10.84 15.67
N ALA A 215 1.16 -12.09 15.38
CA ALA A 215 1.94 -13.27 15.72
C ALA A 215 2.97 -13.59 14.63
N SER A 216 4.15 -14.05 15.02
CA SER A 216 5.16 -14.56 14.10
C SER A 216 4.79 -15.98 13.63
N PRO A 217 4.83 -16.27 12.31
CA PRO A 217 4.65 -17.62 11.79
C PRO A 217 5.69 -18.64 12.31
N ARG A 218 6.82 -18.15 12.85
CA ARG A 218 7.91 -18.97 13.41
C ARG A 218 7.79 -19.15 14.93
N GLY A 219 6.71 -18.66 15.55
CA GLY A 219 6.54 -18.58 17.01
C GLY A 219 7.01 -17.24 17.57
N GLY A 220 6.39 -16.82 18.67
CA GLY A 220 6.59 -15.49 19.27
C GLY A 220 5.80 -14.38 18.56
N ASP A 221 6.04 -13.14 18.94
CA ASP A 221 5.37 -11.98 18.36
C ASP A 221 6.11 -11.49 17.12
N LYS A 222 5.35 -10.94 16.17
CA LYS A 222 5.94 -10.19 15.06
C LYS A 222 6.32 -8.81 15.57
N THR A 223 7.51 -8.35 15.20
CA THR A 223 8.02 -7.03 15.58
C THR A 223 8.04 -6.06 14.41
N PHE A 224 7.97 -4.77 14.72
CA PHE A 224 7.80 -3.66 13.77
C PHE A 224 8.64 -2.45 14.18
N TYR A 225 9.05 -1.63 13.20
CA TYR A 225 9.55 -0.30 13.50
C TYR A 225 8.40 0.59 13.99
N VAL A 226 8.72 1.54 14.88
CA VAL A 226 7.74 2.43 15.51
C VAL A 226 8.15 3.88 15.28
N LEU A 227 7.25 4.64 14.65
CA LEU A 227 7.26 6.10 14.71
C LEU A 227 6.12 6.53 15.64
N ALA A 228 6.41 7.39 16.60
CA ALA A 228 5.39 7.99 17.44
C ALA A 228 4.95 9.34 16.87
N VAL A 229 3.67 9.67 17.03
CA VAL A 229 3.08 10.91 16.53
C VAL A 229 2.34 11.66 17.63
N ARG A 230 2.25 12.98 17.50
CA ARG A 230 1.48 13.90 18.34
C ARG A 230 0.90 15.04 17.49
N GLY A 231 0.02 15.85 18.08
CA GLY A 231 -0.70 16.91 17.33
C GLY A 231 -1.81 16.37 16.43
N ASN A 232 -2.64 17.29 15.94
CA ASN A 232 -3.83 17.07 15.11
C ASN A 232 -4.58 15.73 15.38
N PRO A 233 -5.36 15.63 16.48
CA PRO A 233 -6.09 14.42 16.81
C PRO A 233 -7.24 14.11 15.84
N ASP A 234 -7.64 15.07 15.00
CA ASP A 234 -8.77 14.94 14.07
C ASP A 234 -8.31 14.49 12.67
N TYR A 235 -7.01 14.27 12.45
CA TYR A 235 -6.48 13.85 11.16
C TYR A 235 -7.01 12.48 10.75
N GLY A 236 -7.63 12.40 9.58
CA GLY A 236 -8.21 11.17 9.03
C GLY A 236 -9.66 10.91 9.47
N ILE A 237 -10.26 11.79 10.26
CA ILE A 237 -11.69 11.76 10.59
C ILE A 237 -12.47 12.51 9.51
N ASN A 238 -13.18 11.77 8.67
CA ASN A 238 -13.98 12.33 7.59
C ASN A 238 -15.21 13.10 8.11
N GLN A 239 -15.67 14.08 7.34
CA GLN A 239 -16.88 14.86 7.60
C GLN A 239 -17.76 14.88 6.34
N PHE A 240 -18.34 13.71 6.03
CA PHE A 240 -19.11 13.53 4.81
C PHE A 240 -20.48 14.22 4.84
N ALA A 241 -20.85 14.84 3.73
CA ALA A 241 -22.16 15.42 3.48
C ALA A 241 -22.65 15.02 2.07
N ASP A 242 -23.86 14.44 1.99
CA ASP A 242 -24.52 14.18 0.72
C ASP A 242 -25.04 15.50 0.13
N ASN A 243 -24.58 15.84 -1.08
CA ASN A 243 -25.00 17.04 -1.78
C ASN A 243 -26.37 16.88 -2.48
N ASN A 244 -27.00 15.71 -2.39
CA ASN A 244 -28.28 15.34 -3.02
C ASN A 244 -28.27 15.51 -4.55
N ASN A 245 -27.10 15.32 -5.16
CA ASN A 245 -26.89 15.46 -6.61
C ASN A 245 -25.91 14.40 -7.16
N SER A 246 -25.87 13.23 -6.51
CA SER A 246 -24.95 12.13 -6.79
C SER A 246 -23.47 12.41 -6.46
N THR A 247 -23.22 13.39 -5.58
CA THR A 247 -21.87 13.68 -5.06
C THR A 247 -21.87 13.80 -3.55
N ILE A 248 -20.73 13.49 -2.94
CA ILE A 248 -20.48 13.62 -1.50
C ILE A 248 -19.34 14.60 -1.29
N THR A 249 -19.52 15.58 -0.41
CA THR A 249 -18.44 16.45 0.04
C THR A 249 -17.84 15.87 1.32
N ASP A 250 -16.52 15.79 1.41
CA ASP A 250 -15.82 15.60 2.68
C ASP A 250 -15.28 16.94 3.16
N HIS A 251 -15.89 17.51 4.20
CA HIS A 251 -15.47 18.80 4.74
C HIS A 251 -14.11 18.74 5.45
N ALA A 252 -13.64 17.54 5.85
CA ALA A 252 -12.33 17.37 6.47
C ALA A 252 -11.18 17.55 5.47
N THR A 253 -11.41 17.20 4.20
CA THR A 253 -10.40 17.21 3.12
C THR A 253 -10.69 18.25 2.04
N SER A 254 -11.91 18.82 2.02
CA SER A 254 -12.49 19.63 0.94
C SER A 254 -12.63 18.94 -0.42
N LEU A 255 -12.53 17.61 -0.44
CA LEU A 255 -12.74 16.80 -1.64
C LEU A 255 -14.23 16.60 -1.89
N VAL A 256 -14.60 16.58 -3.17
CA VAL A 256 -15.93 16.19 -3.62
C VAL A 256 -15.81 14.91 -4.41
N TRP A 257 -16.59 13.92 -4.03
CA TRP A 257 -16.53 12.55 -4.54
C TRP A 257 -17.78 12.21 -5.34
N GLN A 258 -17.59 11.40 -6.37
CA GLN A 258 -18.69 10.68 -7.00
C GLN A 258 -19.35 9.76 -5.96
N GLN A 259 -20.68 9.83 -5.80
CA GLN A 259 -21.39 9.04 -4.78
C GLN A 259 -21.50 7.55 -5.16
N SER A 260 -21.78 7.26 -6.42
CA SER A 260 -21.70 5.89 -6.96
C SER A 260 -20.34 5.65 -7.59
N ASP A 261 -19.86 4.42 -7.53
CA ASP A 261 -18.69 4.03 -8.32
C ASP A 261 -19.04 3.88 -9.82
N SER A 262 -18.05 3.47 -10.62
CA SER A 262 -18.19 3.25 -12.06
C SER A 262 -19.14 2.11 -12.45
N GLN A 263 -19.59 1.26 -11.51
CA GLN A 263 -20.42 0.06 -11.73
C GLN A 263 -19.83 -0.97 -12.71
N SER A 264 -18.61 -0.74 -13.20
CA SER A 264 -17.89 -1.59 -14.14
C SER A 264 -16.41 -1.42 -13.89
N GLN A 265 -15.71 -2.55 -13.88
CA GLN A 265 -14.26 -2.61 -13.75
C GLN A 265 -13.60 -2.22 -15.07
N MET A 266 -12.44 -1.58 -14.99
CA MET A 266 -11.70 -1.10 -16.16
C MET A 266 -10.20 -1.06 -15.89
N ASP A 267 -9.41 -1.10 -16.96
CA ASP A 267 -7.96 -0.97 -16.86
C ASP A 267 -7.54 0.46 -16.51
N PHE A 268 -6.24 0.67 -16.27
CA PHE A 268 -5.75 1.96 -15.79
C PHE A 268 -5.96 3.12 -16.80
N PRO A 269 -5.65 2.98 -18.10
CA PRO A 269 -6.00 3.98 -19.12
C PRO A 269 -7.49 4.33 -19.15
N GLN A 270 -8.35 3.31 -19.13
CA GLN A 270 -9.80 3.53 -19.12
C GLN A 270 -10.25 4.25 -17.85
N ALA A 271 -9.63 3.96 -16.70
CA ALA A 271 -9.94 4.63 -15.43
C ALA A 271 -9.59 6.12 -15.45
N LEU A 272 -8.43 6.48 -16.01
CA LEU A 272 -8.04 7.88 -16.22
C LEU A 272 -9.05 8.58 -17.14
N ALA A 273 -9.30 7.99 -18.32
CA ALA A 273 -10.22 8.55 -19.29
C ALA A 273 -11.65 8.66 -18.76
N TYR A 274 -12.10 7.71 -17.93
CA TYR A 274 -13.42 7.73 -17.31
C TYR A 274 -13.62 9.00 -16.47
N CYS A 275 -12.66 9.32 -15.60
CA CYS A 275 -12.78 10.51 -14.75
C CYS A 275 -12.57 11.81 -15.53
N GLU A 276 -11.59 11.89 -16.43
CA GLU A 276 -11.34 13.10 -17.24
C GLU A 276 -12.53 13.48 -18.13
N ASN A 277 -13.35 12.50 -18.54
CA ASN A 277 -14.54 12.74 -19.37
C ASN A 277 -15.84 12.78 -18.55
N LEU A 278 -15.79 12.67 -17.22
CA LEU A 278 -16.99 12.66 -16.39
C LEU A 278 -17.62 14.06 -16.33
N GLU A 279 -18.87 14.17 -16.76
CA GLU A 279 -19.73 15.31 -16.47
C GLU A 279 -20.77 14.91 -15.43
N LEU A 280 -20.65 15.43 -14.21
CA LEU A 280 -21.55 15.09 -13.10
C LEU A 280 -21.80 16.30 -12.21
N ALA A 281 -23.05 16.46 -11.77
CA ALA A 281 -23.49 17.56 -10.91
C ALA A 281 -23.12 18.96 -11.43
N GLY A 282 -23.11 19.14 -12.77
CA GLY A 282 -22.73 20.39 -13.42
C GLY A 282 -21.22 20.68 -13.41
N ARG A 283 -20.38 19.69 -13.09
CA ARG A 283 -18.92 19.77 -13.04
C ARG A 283 -18.28 18.88 -14.10
N SER A 284 -17.11 19.30 -14.55
CA SER A 284 -16.25 18.60 -15.52
C SER A 284 -14.78 18.60 -15.09
N ASP A 285 -14.49 18.94 -13.83
CA ASP A 285 -13.15 18.97 -13.24
C ASP A 285 -12.86 17.69 -12.43
N TRP A 286 -13.48 16.59 -12.85
CA TRP A 286 -13.31 15.28 -12.25
C TRP A 286 -11.99 14.65 -12.69
N ARG A 287 -11.35 13.95 -11.75
CA ARG A 287 -10.10 13.23 -11.99
C ARG A 287 -10.08 11.93 -11.21
N LEU A 288 -9.22 11.02 -11.63
CA LEU A 288 -8.93 9.81 -10.87
C LEU A 288 -8.13 10.24 -9.61
N PRO A 289 -8.54 9.84 -8.40
CA PRO A 289 -7.91 10.30 -7.17
C PRO A 289 -6.46 9.82 -7.09
N SER A 290 -5.59 10.61 -6.46
CA SER A 290 -4.30 10.07 -6.02
C SER A 290 -4.54 8.97 -4.98
N VAL A 291 -3.56 8.10 -4.79
CA VAL A 291 -3.73 6.96 -3.86
C VAL A 291 -3.95 7.41 -2.41
N LYS A 292 -3.42 8.58 -2.02
CA LYS A 292 -3.66 9.17 -0.69
C LYS A 292 -5.07 9.73 -0.54
N GLU A 293 -5.61 10.35 -1.58
CA GLU A 293 -7.02 10.78 -1.58
C GLU A 293 -7.94 9.57 -1.54
N LEU A 294 -7.67 8.54 -2.33
CA LEU A 294 -8.47 7.31 -2.32
C LEU A 294 -8.42 6.59 -0.97
N GLN A 295 -7.28 6.59 -0.30
CA GLN A 295 -7.14 6.03 1.05
C GLN A 295 -7.89 6.84 2.10
N SER A 296 -8.06 8.16 1.90
CA SER A 296 -8.71 9.05 2.86
C SER A 296 -10.18 8.68 3.14
N ILE A 297 -10.87 8.04 2.19
CA ILE A 297 -12.27 7.62 2.32
C ILE A 297 -12.43 6.17 2.82
N VAL A 298 -11.35 5.46 3.11
CA VAL A 298 -11.42 4.13 3.70
C VAL A 298 -11.95 4.23 5.13
N ASP A 299 -12.95 3.41 5.44
CA ASP A 299 -13.43 3.16 6.79
C ASP A 299 -12.85 1.84 7.30
N TYR A 300 -11.75 1.95 8.06
CA TYR A 300 -11.04 0.81 8.64
C TYR A 300 -11.83 0.07 9.73
N THR A 301 -13.00 0.57 10.15
CA THR A 301 -13.90 -0.12 11.08
C THR A 301 -14.83 -1.11 10.38
N ARG A 302 -14.76 -1.20 9.05
CA ARG A 302 -15.67 -2.00 8.21
C ARG A 302 -14.90 -2.97 7.34
N SER A 303 -15.52 -4.11 7.05
CA SER A 303 -15.01 -5.09 6.09
C SER A 303 -16.12 -6.02 5.61
N PRO A 304 -15.94 -6.71 4.46
CA PRO A 304 -16.91 -7.69 3.99
C PRO A 304 -17.21 -8.76 5.05
N ALA A 305 -16.19 -9.16 5.81
CA ALA A 305 -16.29 -10.22 6.81
C ALA A 305 -17.02 -9.80 8.10
N THR A 306 -17.08 -8.51 8.43
CA THR A 306 -17.61 -8.04 9.73
C THR A 306 -18.85 -7.18 9.61
N SER A 307 -18.92 -6.30 8.61
CA SER A 307 -20.03 -5.39 8.39
C SER A 307 -20.90 -5.77 7.19
N ASN A 308 -20.56 -6.85 6.48
CA ASN A 308 -21.20 -7.26 5.22
C ASN A 308 -21.26 -6.10 4.19
N SER A 309 -20.22 -5.26 4.18
CA SER A 309 -20.12 -4.07 3.34
C SER A 309 -18.68 -3.87 2.90
N ALA A 310 -18.47 -3.01 1.91
CA ALA A 310 -17.17 -2.44 1.63
C ALA A 310 -16.63 -1.65 2.84
N ALA A 311 -15.31 -1.48 2.89
CA ALA A 311 -14.58 -0.68 3.88
C ALA A 311 -14.67 0.83 3.59
N ILE A 312 -15.90 1.36 3.53
CA ILE A 312 -16.23 2.75 3.24
C ILE A 312 -17.54 3.12 3.95
N ASP A 313 -17.75 4.41 4.20
CA ASP A 313 -19.00 4.92 4.77
C ASP A 313 -20.21 4.56 3.87
N PRO A 314 -21.34 4.07 4.44
CA PRO A 314 -22.54 3.71 3.68
C PRO A 314 -23.21 4.84 2.89
N ILE A 315 -22.81 6.10 3.08
CA ILE A 315 -23.24 7.23 2.24
C ILE A 315 -22.81 7.03 0.77
N PHE A 316 -21.74 6.26 0.52
CA PHE A 316 -21.27 5.89 -0.81
C PHE A 316 -21.96 4.63 -1.34
N ASN A 317 -22.43 4.67 -2.57
CA ASN A 317 -22.90 3.48 -3.27
C ASN A 317 -21.70 2.70 -3.83
N THR A 318 -21.64 1.42 -3.48
CA THR A 318 -20.51 0.55 -3.81
C THR A 318 -21.01 -0.74 -4.45
N THR A 319 -20.51 -1.04 -5.65
CA THR A 319 -20.91 -2.21 -6.44
C THR A 319 -20.25 -3.48 -5.91
N ALA A 320 -21.04 -4.49 -5.56
CA ALA A 320 -20.54 -5.80 -5.18
C ALA A 320 -20.01 -6.55 -6.41
N ILE A 321 -18.99 -7.38 -6.20
CA ILE A 321 -18.37 -8.23 -7.22
C ILE A 321 -18.40 -9.70 -6.80
N THR A 322 -18.21 -10.60 -7.75
CA THR A 322 -17.80 -11.98 -7.44
C THR A 322 -16.27 -12.02 -7.38
N SER A 323 -15.73 -12.25 -6.18
CA SER A 323 -14.29 -12.37 -5.97
C SER A 323 -13.69 -13.65 -6.56
N GLU A 324 -12.37 -13.72 -6.56
CA GLU A 324 -11.57 -14.88 -6.96
C GLU A 324 -11.91 -16.14 -6.15
N ALA A 325 -12.41 -15.96 -4.92
CA ALA A 325 -12.91 -17.02 -4.05
C ALA A 325 -14.34 -17.51 -4.42
N ASN A 326 -14.93 -17.03 -5.52
CA ASN A 326 -16.31 -17.32 -5.95
C ASN A 326 -17.36 -16.96 -4.91
N ARG A 327 -17.18 -15.83 -4.22
CA ARG A 327 -18.14 -15.28 -3.26
C ARG A 327 -18.34 -13.79 -3.50
N GLU A 328 -19.49 -13.29 -3.08
CA GLU A 328 -19.75 -11.85 -3.03
C GLU A 328 -18.68 -11.15 -2.17
N ASP A 329 -18.15 -10.06 -2.71
CA ASP A 329 -17.14 -9.21 -2.09
C ASP A 329 -17.19 -7.82 -2.74
N TYR A 330 -16.21 -6.98 -2.47
CA TYR A 330 -16.07 -5.65 -3.05
C TYR A 330 -14.72 -5.48 -3.76
N ALA A 331 -14.69 -4.56 -4.71
CA ALA A 331 -13.55 -4.40 -5.61
C ALA A 331 -12.35 -3.69 -4.96
N ASN A 332 -11.25 -3.68 -5.71
CA ASN A 332 -10.21 -2.68 -5.53
C ASN A 332 -10.56 -1.47 -6.39
N TYR A 333 -10.05 -0.31 -6.02
CA TYR A 333 -10.28 0.94 -6.75
C TYR A 333 -8.97 1.51 -7.26
N TRP A 334 -8.95 1.89 -8.54
CA TRP A 334 -7.79 2.54 -9.12
C TRP A 334 -7.55 3.91 -8.51
N SER A 335 -6.28 4.22 -8.28
CA SER A 335 -5.80 5.59 -8.14
C SER A 335 -5.07 6.02 -9.41
N SER A 336 -4.82 7.32 -9.58
CA SER A 336 -3.99 7.87 -10.65
C SER A 336 -2.49 7.70 -10.42
N THR A 337 -2.10 7.22 -9.24
CA THR A 337 -0.70 7.11 -8.79
C THR A 337 -0.04 5.87 -9.39
N THR A 338 1.12 6.07 -10.02
CA THR A 338 1.98 4.97 -10.45
C THR A 338 2.74 4.40 -9.26
N HIS A 339 2.83 3.08 -9.14
CA HIS A 339 3.72 2.42 -8.20
C HIS A 339 4.96 1.92 -8.94
N GLU A 340 6.00 2.75 -9.02
CA GLU A 340 7.24 2.42 -9.71
C GLU A 340 8.04 1.38 -8.92
N ASN A 341 8.59 0.41 -9.65
CA ASN A 341 9.63 -0.47 -9.13
C ASN A 341 10.97 -0.17 -9.80
N MET A 342 12.03 -0.82 -9.33
CA MET A 342 13.40 -0.67 -9.84
C MET A 342 13.59 -0.95 -11.35
N ARG A 343 12.57 -1.47 -12.04
CA ARG A 343 12.61 -1.77 -13.48
C ARG A 343 11.78 -0.80 -14.30
N ASN A 344 10.60 -0.38 -13.84
CA ASN A 344 9.69 0.53 -14.54
C ASN A 344 8.46 0.95 -13.71
N GLY A 345 7.72 1.94 -14.22
CA GLY A 345 6.39 2.38 -13.75
C GLY A 345 5.19 1.63 -14.37
N GLY A 346 5.31 0.32 -14.57
CA GLY A 346 4.27 -0.49 -15.23
C GLY A 346 3.05 -0.86 -14.38
N HIS A 347 3.02 -0.44 -13.12
CA HIS A 347 1.94 -0.75 -12.18
C HIS A 347 1.28 0.53 -11.67
N GLY A 348 -0.04 0.53 -11.58
CA GLY A 348 -0.81 1.56 -10.88
C GLY A 348 -1.03 1.15 -9.43
N ALA A 349 -1.16 2.10 -8.52
CA ALA A 349 -1.59 1.82 -7.16
C ALA A 349 -3.12 1.72 -7.07
N TYR A 350 -3.61 0.83 -6.21
CA TYR A 350 -5.03 0.69 -5.90
C TYR A 350 -5.25 0.55 -4.40
N VAL A 351 -6.45 0.87 -3.93
CA VAL A 351 -6.91 0.59 -2.56
C VAL A 351 -8.01 -0.48 -2.59
N ALA A 352 -7.89 -1.50 -1.75
CA ALA A 352 -8.87 -2.58 -1.64
C ALA A 352 -10.01 -2.18 -0.70
N PHE A 353 -11.24 -2.04 -1.20
CA PHE A 353 -12.42 -1.79 -0.37
C PHE A 353 -13.15 -3.07 0.04
N GLY A 354 -12.87 -4.18 -0.65
CA GLY A 354 -13.21 -5.54 -0.23
C GLY A 354 -12.02 -6.31 0.34
N SER A 355 -12.15 -7.63 0.46
CA SER A 355 -11.07 -8.50 0.94
C SER A 355 -9.87 -8.41 0.01
N SER A 356 -8.66 -8.33 0.57
CA SER A 356 -7.42 -8.28 -0.20
C SER A 356 -6.86 -9.69 -0.37
N LEU A 357 -7.34 -10.37 -1.40
CA LEU A 357 -7.16 -11.81 -1.56
C LEU A 357 -5.77 -12.20 -2.08
N GLY A 358 -5.30 -13.36 -1.61
CA GLY A 358 -4.11 -14.04 -2.08
C GLY A 358 -4.32 -15.54 -2.14
N TYR A 359 -3.71 -16.21 -3.12
CA TYR A 359 -3.82 -17.65 -3.33
C TYR A 359 -2.75 -18.39 -2.53
N MET A 360 -3.16 -18.91 -1.38
CA MET A 360 -2.30 -19.66 -0.47
C MET A 360 -2.94 -20.99 -0.11
N ARG A 361 -2.12 -22.04 0.05
CA ARG A 361 -2.58 -23.36 0.49
C ARG A 361 -3.76 -23.90 -0.35
N ASN A 362 -3.72 -23.68 -1.67
CA ASN A 362 -4.75 -24.05 -2.63
C ASN A 362 -6.13 -23.40 -2.40
N ALA A 363 -6.16 -22.19 -1.83
CA ALA A 363 -7.37 -21.41 -1.64
C ALA A 363 -7.09 -19.90 -1.75
N TRP A 364 -8.11 -19.15 -2.18
CA TRP A 364 -8.12 -17.69 -2.06
C TRP A 364 -8.52 -17.31 -0.64
N ILE A 365 -7.64 -16.60 0.07
CA ILE A 365 -7.85 -16.12 1.43
C ILE A 365 -7.51 -14.64 1.52
N ASP A 366 -8.08 -13.94 2.49
CA ASP A 366 -7.70 -12.54 2.76
C ASP A 366 -6.30 -12.51 3.39
N VAL A 367 -5.35 -11.88 2.68
CA VAL A 367 -3.93 -11.87 3.07
C VAL A 367 -3.45 -10.49 3.52
N HIS A 368 -4.18 -9.41 3.22
CA HIS A 368 -3.81 -8.05 3.63
C HIS A 368 -4.96 -7.24 4.26
N GLY A 369 -6.21 -7.68 4.18
CA GLY A 369 -7.37 -6.98 4.73
C GLY A 369 -7.95 -5.87 3.85
N ALA A 370 -9.25 -5.60 4.01
CA ALA A 370 -9.93 -4.47 3.41
C ALA A 370 -9.41 -3.14 3.98
N GLY A 371 -8.99 -2.23 3.11
CA GLY A 371 -8.25 -1.01 3.42
C GLY A 371 -6.74 -1.08 3.13
N SER A 372 -6.25 -2.22 2.63
CA SER A 372 -4.88 -2.34 2.13
C SER A 372 -4.69 -1.59 0.80
N GLN A 373 -3.47 -1.13 0.57
CA GLN A 373 -3.07 -0.48 -0.67
C GLN A 373 -1.97 -1.31 -1.33
N ARG A 374 -2.19 -1.66 -2.59
CA ARG A 374 -1.28 -2.48 -3.40
C ARG A 374 -1.16 -1.87 -4.80
N SER A 375 -0.76 -2.69 -5.76
CA SER A 375 -0.57 -2.27 -7.13
C SER A 375 -0.82 -3.42 -8.09
N ASP A 376 -1.44 -3.11 -9.22
CA ASP A 376 -1.67 -4.06 -10.33
C ASP A 376 -0.97 -3.55 -11.60
N PRO A 377 -0.67 -4.43 -12.58
CA PRO A 377 -0.27 -3.99 -13.91
C PRO A 377 -1.32 -3.02 -14.49
N LYS A 378 -0.85 -1.93 -15.11
CA LYS A 378 -1.76 -0.91 -15.69
C LYS A 378 -2.67 -1.46 -16.80
N THR A 379 -2.19 -2.47 -17.52
CA THR A 379 -2.90 -3.16 -18.60
C THR A 379 -2.48 -4.63 -18.67
N GLY A 380 -3.30 -5.47 -19.31
CA GLY A 380 -3.00 -6.88 -19.53
C GLY A 380 -4.23 -7.76 -19.41
N ASP A 381 -4.02 -9.02 -19.04
CA ASP A 381 -5.09 -10.01 -18.85
C ASP A 381 -4.91 -10.73 -17.51
N ALA A 382 -5.89 -10.57 -16.62
CA ALA A 382 -5.89 -11.18 -15.28
C ALA A 382 -5.83 -12.71 -15.32
N SER A 383 -6.33 -13.34 -16.39
CA SER A 383 -6.30 -14.80 -16.54
C SER A 383 -4.87 -15.37 -16.60
N GLN A 384 -3.87 -14.52 -16.84
CA GLN A 384 -2.45 -14.88 -16.77
C GLN A 384 -1.94 -15.10 -15.34
N TYR A 385 -2.74 -14.75 -14.33
CA TYR A 385 -2.42 -14.87 -12.91
C TYR A 385 -3.44 -15.76 -12.18
N PRO A 386 -3.62 -17.03 -12.59
CA PRO A 386 -4.65 -17.91 -12.03
C PRO A 386 -4.46 -18.23 -10.54
N THR A 387 -3.27 -17.95 -10.00
CA THR A 387 -2.91 -18.10 -8.59
C THR A 387 -2.29 -16.81 -8.04
N GLY A 388 -2.63 -15.67 -8.63
CA GLY A 388 -2.09 -14.37 -8.28
C GLY A 388 -0.58 -14.24 -8.50
N HIS A 389 0.03 -13.27 -7.82
CA HIS A 389 1.45 -12.94 -7.95
C HIS A 389 2.11 -12.64 -6.60
N GLY A 390 3.40 -12.96 -6.48
CA GLY A 390 4.19 -12.72 -5.28
C GLY A 390 4.05 -13.80 -4.20
N PRO A 391 4.69 -13.61 -3.02
CA PRO A 391 4.84 -14.67 -2.01
C PRO A 391 3.53 -15.20 -1.44
N GLN A 392 2.48 -14.38 -1.39
CA GLN A 392 1.15 -14.72 -0.89
C GLN A 392 0.16 -15.02 -2.03
N GLY A 393 0.62 -14.97 -3.30
CA GLY A 393 -0.23 -15.15 -4.47
C GLY A 393 -1.30 -14.07 -4.59
N ASP A 394 -0.96 -12.80 -4.33
CA ASP A 394 -1.90 -11.69 -4.34
C ASP A 394 -2.70 -11.66 -5.65
N ALA A 395 -4.02 -11.48 -5.54
CA ALA A 395 -4.91 -11.39 -6.69
C ALA A 395 -4.46 -10.24 -7.61
N ILE A 396 -4.38 -10.52 -8.91
CA ILE A 396 -4.11 -9.54 -9.96
C ILE A 396 -5.38 -9.41 -10.78
N ARG A 397 -6.03 -8.25 -10.69
CA ARG A 397 -7.31 -8.00 -11.37
C ARG A 397 -7.13 -7.22 -12.66
N ILE A 398 -6.19 -6.28 -12.70
CA ILE A 398 -5.96 -5.32 -13.81
C ILE A 398 -7.18 -4.41 -14.04
N ASP A 399 -8.35 -5.00 -14.24
CA ASP A 399 -9.62 -4.30 -14.29
C ASP A 399 -10.10 -4.06 -12.84
N ASN A 400 -9.98 -2.81 -12.39
CA ASN A 400 -10.41 -2.39 -11.05
C ASN A 400 -11.54 -1.35 -11.16
N MET A 401 -12.27 -1.13 -10.07
CA MET A 401 -13.37 -0.17 -10.03
C MET A 401 -12.83 1.26 -9.97
N VAL A 402 -13.66 2.24 -10.31
CA VAL A 402 -13.28 3.66 -10.31
C VAL A 402 -14.28 4.49 -9.50
N ARG A 403 -13.76 5.47 -8.77
CA ARG A 403 -14.54 6.53 -8.13
C ARG A 403 -13.78 7.84 -8.32
N CYS A 404 -14.38 8.77 -9.04
CA CYS A 404 -13.73 10.03 -9.36
C CYS A 404 -13.83 11.03 -8.19
N VAL A 405 -12.87 11.94 -8.15
CA VAL A 405 -12.78 13.02 -7.17
C VAL A 405 -12.59 14.36 -7.88
N ALA A 406 -12.97 15.44 -7.22
CA ALA A 406 -12.71 16.81 -7.62
C ALA A 406 -12.51 17.71 -6.38
N GLY A 407 -12.03 18.95 -6.57
CA GLY A 407 -11.76 19.86 -5.46
C GLY A 407 -10.43 19.56 -4.73
N GLY A 408 -10.39 19.83 -3.41
CA GLY A 408 -9.19 19.60 -2.59
C GLY A 408 -8.05 20.62 -2.79
N GLY A 409 -8.27 21.69 -3.56
CA GLY A 409 -7.21 22.65 -3.90
C GLY A 409 -6.13 22.08 -4.84
N VAL A 410 -6.42 20.97 -5.52
CA VAL A 410 -5.47 20.32 -6.45
C VAL A 410 -5.47 21.03 -7.80
N GLU A 411 -4.28 21.32 -8.32
CA GLU A 411 -4.08 22.06 -9.56
C GLU A 411 -3.54 21.16 -10.67
N PHE A 412 -4.10 21.29 -11.88
CA PHE A 412 -3.56 20.62 -13.06
C PHE A 412 -2.27 21.29 -13.52
N VAL A 413 -1.22 20.50 -13.73
CA VAL A 413 0.07 20.93 -14.26
C VAL A 413 0.47 20.03 -15.42
N GLN A 414 0.45 20.57 -16.64
CA GLN A 414 0.75 19.80 -17.86
C GLN A 414 2.15 19.20 -17.85
N GLN A 415 3.14 19.90 -17.30
CA GLN A 415 4.53 19.43 -17.16
C GLN A 415 5.05 19.81 -15.77
N PRO A 416 4.86 18.95 -14.76
CA PRO A 416 5.33 19.18 -13.40
C PRO A 416 6.85 19.32 -13.34
N THR A 417 7.34 20.09 -12.36
CA THR A 417 8.77 20.12 -12.05
C THR A 417 9.14 18.82 -11.34
N LEU A 418 10.11 18.08 -11.87
CA LEU A 418 10.58 16.83 -11.27
C LEU A 418 11.19 17.08 -9.88
N ALA A 419 10.56 16.54 -8.85
CA ALA A 419 11.11 16.41 -7.52
C ALA A 419 12.21 15.33 -7.53
N LYS A 420 13.37 15.64 -6.96
CA LYS A 420 14.49 14.69 -6.83
C LYS A 420 14.85 14.52 -5.37
N ARG A 421 14.38 13.44 -4.76
CA ARG A 421 14.84 13.02 -3.44
C ARG A 421 16.12 12.17 -3.55
N PRO A 422 16.98 12.17 -2.52
CA PRO A 422 18.18 11.34 -2.53
C PRO A 422 17.81 9.86 -2.56
N ALA A 423 18.60 9.08 -3.30
CA ALA A 423 18.57 7.63 -3.22
C ALA A 423 19.50 7.16 -2.11
N GLU A 424 19.02 6.24 -1.28
CA GLU A 424 19.75 5.62 -0.18
C GLU A 424 20.28 4.24 -0.59
N SER A 425 21.21 3.71 0.21
CA SER A 425 21.86 2.42 -0.05
C SER A 425 21.49 1.41 1.03
N TYR A 426 20.90 0.30 0.63
CA TYR A 426 20.45 -0.75 1.54
C TYR A 426 21.11 -2.09 1.22
N PRO A 427 21.54 -2.85 2.23
CA PRO A 427 22.05 -4.19 2.00
C PRO A 427 20.91 -5.15 1.62
N ASN A 428 21.19 -6.06 0.70
CA ASN A 428 20.31 -7.15 0.29
C ASN A 428 21.06 -8.47 0.40
N GLY A 429 20.54 -9.40 1.21
CA GLY A 429 21.17 -10.69 1.47
C GLY A 429 20.97 -11.70 0.32
N ASP A 430 21.73 -12.80 0.34
CA ASP A 430 21.56 -13.95 -0.56
C ASP A 430 20.22 -14.68 -0.34
N THR A 431 19.57 -14.43 0.80
CA THR A 431 18.18 -14.79 1.07
C THR A 431 17.18 -13.97 0.26
N ALA A 432 17.69 -13.12 -0.66
CA ALA A 432 16.95 -12.43 -1.71
C ALA A 432 15.70 -13.23 -2.03
N SER A 433 14.56 -12.66 -1.66
CA SER A 433 13.22 -12.97 -2.16
C SER A 433 13.26 -14.21 -3.04
N SER A 434 13.06 -15.40 -2.49
CA SER A 434 13.00 -16.64 -3.28
C SER A 434 11.71 -16.66 -4.11
N MET A 435 11.51 -15.62 -4.92
CA MET A 435 10.69 -15.57 -6.10
C MET A 435 11.36 -16.45 -7.15
N SER A 436 11.26 -17.76 -6.95
CA SER A 436 11.39 -18.71 -8.04
C SER A 436 10.19 -18.51 -8.95
N SER A 437 10.32 -17.65 -9.95
CA SER A 437 9.57 -17.76 -11.20
C SER A 437 10.01 -19.05 -11.90
N LYS A 438 9.44 -20.18 -11.51
CA LYS A 438 9.55 -21.41 -12.31
C LYS A 438 8.18 -21.84 -12.81
N GLY A 439 7.77 -21.13 -13.85
CA GLY A 439 7.22 -21.79 -15.02
C GLY A 439 8.20 -22.89 -15.47
N LYS A 440 7.64 -24.09 -15.68
CA LYS A 440 8.31 -25.32 -16.11
C LYS A 440 9.50 -25.12 -17.04
N GLN A 441 10.71 -25.58 -16.67
CA GLN A 441 11.65 -26.22 -17.61
C GLN A 441 12.60 -27.21 -16.89
N ASN A 442 12.58 -28.45 -17.41
CA ASN A 442 13.54 -29.56 -17.40
C ASN A 442 14.69 -29.58 -16.37
N MET A 443 14.64 -30.59 -15.48
CA MET A 443 15.72 -30.99 -14.58
C MET A 443 16.62 -32.04 -15.23
N ALA A 444 17.91 -31.73 -15.34
CA ALA A 444 18.98 -32.72 -15.49
C ALA A 444 20.05 -32.48 -14.42
N GLY A 445 20.10 -33.40 -13.43
CA GLY A 445 21.30 -33.90 -12.75
C GLY A 445 22.05 -33.04 -11.73
N SER A 446 21.96 -33.40 -10.44
CA SER A 446 23.12 -33.89 -9.66
C SER A 446 22.68 -34.48 -8.30
N ASN A 447 23.46 -35.45 -7.80
CA ASN A 447 23.14 -36.43 -6.76
C ASN A 447 22.83 -35.88 -5.36
N ASN A 448 21.58 -36.07 -4.88
CA ASN A 448 21.26 -36.42 -3.47
C ASN A 448 19.80 -36.88 -3.33
N GLY A 449 19.38 -37.82 -4.18
CA GLY A 449 17.97 -38.05 -4.52
C GLY A 449 17.08 -38.76 -3.49
N HIS A 450 17.45 -38.91 -2.22
CA HIS A 450 16.57 -39.54 -1.23
C HIS A 450 16.08 -38.57 -0.16
N PHE A 451 16.96 -37.74 0.40
CA PHE A 451 16.57 -36.71 1.38
C PHE A 451 15.73 -35.62 0.72
N SER A 452 16.19 -35.09 -0.41
CA SER A 452 15.46 -34.11 -1.24
C SER A 452 14.14 -34.64 -1.84
N ARG A 453 13.89 -35.97 -1.81
CA ARG A 453 12.58 -36.55 -2.18
C ARG A 453 11.62 -36.65 -1.00
N MET A 454 12.14 -36.60 0.23
CA MET A 454 11.35 -36.71 1.46
C MET A 454 11.07 -35.34 2.07
N ASP A 455 12.03 -34.42 1.98
CA ASP A 455 11.84 -32.99 2.22
C ASP A 455 10.96 -32.41 1.10
N ARG A 456 9.64 -32.37 1.35
CA ARG A 456 8.63 -32.00 0.35
C ARG A 456 8.46 -30.50 0.27
N ASN A 457 8.69 -29.82 1.38
CA ASN A 457 8.55 -28.38 1.50
C ASN A 457 9.87 -27.64 1.17
N GLY A 458 10.99 -28.36 1.06
CA GLY A 458 12.30 -27.84 0.66
C GLY A 458 13.02 -27.06 1.76
N ASP A 459 12.67 -27.26 3.03
CA ASP A 459 13.21 -26.52 4.17
C ASP A 459 14.53 -27.09 4.72
N GLY A 460 15.05 -28.16 4.11
CA GLY A 460 16.31 -28.79 4.48
C GLY A 460 16.21 -29.77 5.66
N LYS A 461 14.99 -30.05 6.14
CA LYS A 461 14.70 -31.01 7.21
C LYS A 461 13.46 -31.85 6.86
N ILE A 462 13.25 -32.96 7.55
CA ILE A 462 12.09 -33.84 7.35
C ILE A 462 11.21 -33.78 8.59
N SER A 463 10.02 -33.21 8.46
CA SER A 463 9.02 -33.23 9.52
C SER A 463 8.38 -34.62 9.69
N ARG A 464 7.69 -34.85 10.81
CA ARG A 464 6.90 -36.08 11.03
C ARG A 464 5.84 -36.34 9.94
N LEU A 465 5.32 -35.28 9.33
CA LEU A 465 4.32 -35.35 8.28
C LEU A 465 4.92 -35.78 6.93
N GLU A 466 6.21 -35.52 6.74
CA GLU A 466 6.97 -35.86 5.54
C GLU A 466 7.59 -37.26 5.62
N ALA A 467 7.95 -37.71 6.81
CA ALA A 467 8.48 -39.04 7.04
C ALA A 467 7.45 -40.13 6.67
N LYS A 468 7.92 -41.16 5.95
CA LYS A 468 7.08 -42.31 5.52
C LYS A 468 7.75 -43.65 5.79
N GLY A 469 6.94 -44.70 5.90
CA GLY A 469 7.43 -46.08 6.04
C GLY A 469 8.20 -46.32 7.34
N LYS A 470 9.39 -46.94 7.25
CA LYS A 470 10.23 -47.24 8.42
C LYS A 470 10.75 -45.97 9.11
N LEU A 471 11.02 -44.91 8.36
CA LEU A 471 11.50 -43.64 8.92
C LEU A 471 10.45 -42.98 9.82
N ALA A 472 9.17 -43.06 9.45
CA ALA A 472 8.08 -42.55 10.29
C ALA A 472 7.92 -43.34 11.60
N LYS A 473 8.14 -44.67 11.55
CA LYS A 473 8.06 -45.53 12.75
C LYS A 473 9.20 -45.30 13.72
N ASP A 474 10.39 -45.04 13.20
CA ASP A 474 11.61 -44.83 13.97
C ASP A 474 11.95 -43.33 14.11
N PHE A 475 11.01 -42.41 13.84
CA PHE A 475 11.28 -40.98 13.74
C PHE A 475 11.91 -40.43 15.03
N SER A 476 11.30 -40.69 16.18
CA SER A 476 11.81 -40.26 17.50
C SER A 476 13.14 -40.90 17.89
N ARG A 477 13.58 -41.96 17.21
CA ARG A 477 14.90 -42.56 17.43
C ARG A 477 15.99 -41.80 16.67
N PHE A 478 15.65 -41.16 15.56
CA PHE A 478 16.59 -40.40 14.74
C PHE A 478 16.60 -38.90 15.09
N ASP A 479 15.50 -38.38 15.64
CA ASP A 479 15.35 -37.03 16.14
C ASP A 479 16.11 -36.88 17.47
N ARG A 480 17.42 -36.61 17.39
CA ARG A 480 18.33 -36.70 18.55
C ARG A 480 18.20 -35.50 19.45
N ASN A 481 17.84 -34.35 18.89
CA ASN A 481 17.62 -33.11 19.61
C ASN A 481 16.15 -32.94 20.07
N ASN A 482 15.25 -33.87 19.70
CA ASN A 482 13.82 -33.86 20.00
C ASN A 482 13.10 -32.59 19.54
N ASP A 483 13.54 -32.01 18.42
CA ASP A 483 12.95 -30.79 17.87
C ASP A 483 11.73 -31.07 16.95
N GLY A 484 11.43 -32.35 16.69
CA GLY A 484 10.30 -32.77 15.86
C GLY A 484 10.63 -32.86 14.37
N TYR A 485 11.88 -32.66 13.97
CA TYR A 485 12.39 -32.72 12.60
C TYR A 485 13.62 -33.64 12.50
N LEU A 486 13.91 -34.12 11.29
CA LEU A 486 15.15 -34.86 11.01
C LEU A 486 15.99 -34.08 10.01
N THR A 487 17.18 -33.69 10.42
CA THR A 487 18.19 -33.14 9.50
C THR A 487 18.93 -34.25 8.77
N GLN A 488 19.64 -33.89 7.69
CA GLN A 488 20.49 -34.85 6.95
C GLN A 488 21.54 -35.53 7.86
N ALA A 489 22.01 -34.85 8.91
CA ALA A 489 22.98 -35.37 9.86
C ALA A 489 22.39 -36.43 10.83
N GLU A 490 21.07 -36.40 11.03
CA GLU A 490 20.33 -37.30 11.90
C GLU A 490 19.81 -38.54 11.18
N MET A 491 19.77 -38.48 9.85
CA MET A 491 19.36 -39.58 9.00
C MET A 491 20.36 -40.75 9.05
N PRO A 492 19.88 -42.00 9.07
CA PRO A 492 20.76 -43.16 9.02
C PRO A 492 21.56 -43.17 7.72
N SER A 493 22.90 -43.16 7.83
CA SER A 493 23.77 -43.37 6.69
C SER A 493 23.58 -44.79 6.16
N ARG A 494 23.31 -44.92 4.87
CA ARG A 494 23.23 -46.23 4.23
C ARG A 494 24.66 -46.70 3.96
N LYS A 495 25.01 -47.91 4.43
CA LYS A 495 26.09 -48.68 3.80
C LYS A 495 25.65 -49.14 2.42
#